data_AF-A0A0C3MDR1-F1
#
_entry.id   AF-A0A0C3MDR1-F1
#
_cell.length_a   1.000
_cell.length_b   1.000
_cell.length_c   1.000
_cell.angle_alpha   90.00
_cell.angle_beta   90.00
_cell.angle_gamma   90.00
#
_symmetry.space_group_name_H-M   'P 1'
#
loop_
_entity.id
_entity.type
_entity.pdbx_description
1 polymer ?
#
loop_
_entity_poly.entity_id
_entity_poly.type
_entity_poly.pdbx_seq_one_letter_code
_entity_poly.pdbx_strand_id
1 'polypeptide(L)'
;MEEGIPSMSTGAVGSRFVSQTEIDAANATRDEQWKAAYARIGQEPPPRPAEDYDGRSLFERLQEQKTLKQEQWDDKMKLSNQFRGIDEEDSAFLAQVQDDRVEQEKLKKKQEADELAAFRVSVSLLRASMDAD
;
A
#
# COMPACT_ATOMS: atom_id res chain seq x y z
N MET A 1 11.59 -6.88 -2.34
CA MET A 1 11.83 -5.66 -3.14
C MET A 1 11.30 -4.51 -2.31
N GLU A 2 12.14 -3.96 -1.44
CA GLU A 2 11.83 -2.73 -0.70
C GLU A 2 12.25 -1.57 -1.60
N GLU A 3 11.27 -0.91 -2.20
CA GLU A 3 11.47 0.37 -2.91
C GLU A 3 11.69 1.45 -1.84
N GLY A 4 12.97 1.66 -1.49
CA GLY A 4 13.40 2.70 -0.58
C GLY A 4 12.99 4.08 -1.09
N ILE A 5 12.24 4.80 -0.27
CA ILE A 5 11.87 6.21 -0.46
C ILE A 5 13.13 6.99 -0.88
N PRO A 6 13.13 7.75 -2.00
CA PRO A 6 14.30 8.53 -2.39
C PRO A 6 14.63 9.54 -1.29
N SER A 7 15.72 9.27 -0.57
CA SER A 7 16.26 10.14 0.47
C SER A 7 16.80 11.42 -0.17
N MET A 8 16.02 12.50 -0.09
CA MET A 8 16.43 13.86 -0.47
C MET A 8 17.37 14.49 0.58
N SER A 9 18.18 13.68 1.27
CA SER A 9 18.97 14.08 2.44
C SER A 9 20.42 13.60 2.36
N THR A 10 21.05 13.74 1.19
CA THR A 10 22.50 13.53 1.01
C THR A 10 23.28 14.84 0.85
N GLY A 11 22.72 15.97 1.29
CA GLY A 11 23.40 17.25 1.42
C GLY A 11 23.31 17.77 2.85
N ALA A 12 24.42 18.30 3.38
CA ALA A 12 24.50 18.89 4.71
C ALA A 12 23.32 19.82 4.98
N VAL A 13 22.73 19.71 6.18
CA VAL A 13 21.54 20.46 6.64
C VAL A 13 21.77 21.99 6.73
N GLY A 14 22.91 22.50 6.23
CA GLY A 14 23.29 23.91 6.16
C GLY A 14 22.97 24.65 4.84
N SER A 15 22.55 23.97 3.77
CA SER A 15 22.25 24.63 2.47
C SER A 15 20.95 24.11 1.84
N ARG A 16 19.81 24.57 2.36
CA ARG A 16 18.49 24.39 1.71
C ARG A 16 18.24 25.41 0.58
N PHE A 17 19.21 26.28 0.33
CA PHE A 17 19.19 27.26 -0.76
C PHE A 17 20.02 26.72 -1.91
N VAL A 18 19.43 26.68 -3.10
CA VAL A 18 20.12 26.35 -4.35
C VAL A 18 20.45 27.68 -5.02
N SER A 19 21.68 27.81 -5.54
CA SER A 19 22.09 29.01 -6.26
C SER A 19 21.46 29.05 -7.66
N GLN A 20 21.24 30.25 -8.20
CA GLN A 20 20.73 30.40 -9.57
C GLN A 20 21.61 29.66 -10.58
N THR A 21 22.93 29.69 -10.40
CA THR A 21 23.89 29.00 -11.26
C THR A 21 23.74 27.48 -11.28
N GLU A 22 23.42 26.87 -10.13
CA GLU A 22 23.17 25.42 -10.05
C GLU A 22 21.86 25.06 -10.75
N ILE A 23 20.82 25.90 -10.64
CA ILE A 23 19.55 25.72 -11.34
C ILE A 23 19.76 25.80 -12.86
N ASP A 24 20.50 26.81 -13.33
CA ASP A 24 20.75 27.01 -14.75
C ASP A 24 21.55 25.84 -15.35
N ALA A 25 22.57 25.34 -14.64
CA ALA A 25 23.33 24.16 -15.07
C ALA A 25 22.47 22.88 -15.10
N ALA A 26 21.61 22.69 -14.09
CA ALA A 26 20.67 21.56 -14.05
C ALA A 26 19.63 21.62 -15.19
N ASN A 27 19.16 22.82 -15.53
CA ASN A 27 18.25 23.04 -16.65
C ASN A 27 18.94 22.76 -18.00
N ALA A 28 20.18 23.24 -18.18
CA ALA A 28 20.96 23.00 -19.39
C ALA A 28 21.20 21.50 -19.63
N THR A 29 21.59 20.76 -18.59
CA THR A 29 21.81 19.31 -18.70
C THR A 29 20.52 18.56 -19.03
N ARG A 30 19.39 18.93 -18.43
CA ARG A 30 18.07 18.39 -18.77
C ARG A 30 17.71 18.66 -20.24
N ASP A 31 17.98 19.87 -20.72
CA ASP A 31 17.72 20.27 -22.10
C ASP A 31 18.57 19.49 -23.11
N GLU A 32 19.85 19.28 -22.81
CA GLU A 32 20.75 18.48 -23.64
C GLU A 32 20.28 17.02 -23.72
N GLN A 33 19.92 16.43 -22.58
CA GLN A 33 19.39 15.07 -22.52
C GLN A 33 18.07 14.95 -23.30
N TRP A 34 17.19 15.94 -23.17
CA TRP A 34 15.94 16.01 -23.92
C TRP A 34 16.20 16.05 -25.43
N LYS A 35 17.07 16.96 -25.89
CA LYS A 35 17.43 17.07 -27.32
C LYS A 35 18.06 15.78 -27.84
N ALA A 36 18.95 15.16 -27.06
CA ALA A 36 19.58 13.89 -27.43
C ALA A 36 18.56 12.74 -27.55
N ALA A 37 17.57 12.69 -26.66
CA ALA A 37 16.50 11.69 -26.71
C ALA A 37 15.67 11.79 -27.99
N TYR A 38 15.30 13.01 -28.40
CA TYR A 38 14.55 13.26 -29.64
C TYR A 38 15.40 13.01 -30.90
N ALA A 39 16.68 13.41 -30.88
CA ALA A 39 17.62 13.13 -31.96
C ALA A 39 17.78 11.61 -32.20
N ARG A 40 17.75 10.80 -31.13
CA ARG A 40 17.78 9.32 -31.24
C ARG A 40 16.56 8.75 -31.95
N ILE A 41 15.41 9.39 -31.81
CA ILE A 41 14.14 8.98 -32.44
C ILE A 41 14.02 9.57 -33.86
N GLY A 42 14.98 10.40 -34.29
CA GLY A 42 14.99 11.05 -35.61
C GLY A 42 13.93 12.14 -35.76
N GLN A 43 13.41 12.66 -34.64
CA GLN A 43 12.41 13.72 -34.62
C GLN A 43 12.98 14.97 -33.96
N GLU A 44 12.50 16.14 -34.39
CA GLU A 44 12.85 17.39 -33.73
C GLU A 44 12.09 17.52 -32.41
N PRO A 45 12.74 17.95 -31.31
CA PRO A 45 12.04 18.21 -30.06
C PRO A 45 10.95 19.28 -30.27
N PRO A 46 9.73 19.08 -29.73
CA PRO A 46 8.69 20.09 -29.81
C PRO A 46 9.14 21.38 -29.10
N PRO A 47 8.63 22.56 -29.52
CA PRO A 47 8.93 23.82 -28.86
C PRO A 47 8.53 23.72 -27.39
N ARG A 48 9.41 24.18 -26.50
CA ARG A 48 9.10 24.19 -25.07
C ARG A 48 7.84 25.03 -24.84
N PRO A 49 6.91 24.55 -24.01
CA PRO A 49 5.77 25.36 -23.62
C PRO A 49 6.30 26.66 -23.00
N ALA A 50 5.79 27.79 -23.46
CA ALA A 50 6.05 29.05 -22.77
C ALA A 50 5.43 28.91 -21.37
N GLU A 51 6.21 29.21 -20.33
CA GLU A 51 5.63 29.25 -18.99
C GLU A 51 4.67 30.43 -18.95
N ASP A 52 3.38 30.13 -18.75
CA ASP A 52 2.36 31.15 -18.55
C ASP A 52 2.73 31.96 -17.31
N TYR A 53 3.04 33.25 -17.52
CA TYR A 53 3.38 34.15 -16.42
C TYR A 53 2.16 34.31 -15.51
N ASP A 54 2.22 33.69 -14.34
CA ASP A 54 1.17 33.83 -13.34
C ASP A 54 1.25 35.22 -12.67
N GLY A 55 0.28 36.07 -12.96
CA GLY A 55 0.20 37.43 -12.41
C GLY A 55 -0.15 37.50 -10.92
N ARG A 56 -0.46 36.38 -10.27
CA ARG A 56 -0.75 36.34 -8.83
C ARG A 56 0.50 36.66 -8.01
N SER A 57 0.26 37.32 -6.88
CA SER A 57 1.29 37.60 -5.89
C SER A 57 1.84 36.30 -5.28
N LEU A 58 3.07 36.35 -4.78
CA LEU A 58 3.67 35.22 -4.06
C LEU A 58 2.82 34.80 -2.85
N PHE A 59 2.16 35.75 -2.19
CA PHE A 59 1.28 35.49 -1.07
C PHE A 59 0.09 34.61 -1.46
N GLU A 60 -0.60 34.93 -2.57
CA GLU A 60 -1.73 34.14 -3.07
C GLU A 60 -1.30 32.70 -3.39
N ARG A 61 -0.17 32.52 -4.08
CA ARG A 61 0.37 31.18 -4.39
C ARG A 61 0.69 30.37 -3.13
N LEU A 62 1.32 30.99 -2.13
CA LEU A 62 1.65 30.31 -0.88
C LEU A 62 0.40 29.98 -0.07
N GLN A 63 -0.59 30.87 -0.08
CA GLN A 63 -1.86 30.65 0.61
C GLN A 63 -2.60 29.46 -0.02
N GLU A 64 -2.71 29.40 -1.35
CA GLU A 64 -3.32 28.27 -2.06
C GLU A 64 -2.62 26.94 -1.77
N GLN A 65 -1.29 26.92 -1.76
CA GLN A 65 -0.54 25.71 -1.39
C GLN A 65 -0.80 25.29 0.06
N LYS A 66 -0.95 26.25 0.96
CA LYS A 66 -1.24 25.98 2.37
C LYS A 66 -2.66 25.44 2.54
N THR A 67 -3.65 26.06 1.90
CA THR A 67 -5.05 25.60 1.95
C THR A 67 -5.17 24.21 1.34
N LEU A 68 -4.55 23.96 0.19
CA LEU A 68 -4.56 22.65 -0.44
C LEU A 68 -3.95 21.56 0.46
N LYS A 69 -2.82 21.85 1.12
CA LYS A 69 -2.20 20.92 2.09
C LYS A 69 -3.10 20.69 3.30
N GLN A 70 -3.77 21.73 3.78
CA GLN A 70 -4.68 21.64 4.91
C GLN A 70 -5.90 20.81 4.56
N GLU A 71 -6.55 21.07 3.42
CA GLU A 71 -7.69 20.31 2.92
C GLU A 71 -7.34 18.84 2.72
N GLN A 72 -6.18 18.54 2.10
CA GLN A 72 -5.70 17.17 1.95
C GLN A 72 -5.45 16.47 3.29
N TRP A 73 -4.98 17.22 4.29
CA TRP A 73 -4.76 16.67 5.63
C TRP A 73 -6.10 16.42 6.33
N ASP A 74 -7.02 17.39 6.28
CA ASP A 74 -8.36 17.29 6.84
C ASP A 74 -9.12 16.12 6.21
N ASP A 75 -9.07 15.95 4.89
CA ASP A 75 -9.70 14.84 4.17
C ASP A 75 -9.11 13.48 4.56
N LYS A 76 -7.79 13.37 4.74
CA LYS A 76 -7.15 12.12 5.18
C LYS A 76 -7.47 11.79 6.64
N MET A 77 -7.59 12.82 7.48
CA MET A 77 -7.92 12.68 8.90
C MET A 77 -9.43 12.57 9.14
N LYS A 78 -10.25 12.81 8.11
CA LYS A 78 -11.69 12.72 8.21
C LYS A 78 -12.10 11.29 8.48
N LEU A 79 -12.73 11.08 9.65
CA LEU A 79 -13.17 9.76 10.11
C LEU A 79 -14.08 9.04 9.10
N SER A 80 -14.89 9.80 8.34
CA SER A 80 -15.77 9.25 7.31
C SER A 80 -15.02 8.58 6.16
N ASN A 81 -13.77 8.96 5.91
CA ASN A 81 -12.94 8.37 4.86
C ASN A 81 -12.15 7.17 5.38
N GLN A 82 -11.88 7.13 6.69
CA GLN A 82 -11.15 6.04 7.33
C GLN A 82 -12.03 4.79 7.52
N PHE A 83 -13.33 4.98 7.74
CA PHE A 83 -14.26 3.89 8.00
C PHE A 83 -15.40 3.92 6.98
N ARG A 84 -15.56 2.81 6.25
CA ARG A 84 -16.76 2.53 5.46
C ARG A 84 -17.62 1.50 6.20
N GLY A 85 -18.93 1.53 5.97
CA GLY A 85 -19.82 0.49 6.47
C GLY A 85 -19.55 -0.87 5.81
N ILE A 86 -20.03 -1.95 6.44
CA ILE A 86 -20.06 -3.29 5.83
C ILE A 86 -21.12 -3.26 4.73
N ASP A 87 -20.74 -3.60 3.50
CA ASP A 87 -21.68 -3.72 2.39
C ASP A 87 -22.31 -5.13 2.31
N GLU A 88 -23.22 -5.33 1.37
CA GLU A 88 -23.95 -6.59 1.23
C GLU A 88 -23.01 -7.76 0.89
N GLU A 89 -21.99 -7.53 0.06
CA GLU A 89 -20.98 -8.51 -0.31
C GLU A 89 -20.11 -8.89 0.91
N ASP A 90 -19.61 -7.91 1.64
CA ASP A 90 -18.84 -8.10 2.87
C ASP A 90 -19.68 -8.89 3.90
N SER A 91 -20.98 -8.62 4.01
CA SER A 91 -21.87 -9.34 4.93
C SER A 91 -22.04 -10.81 4.54
N ALA A 92 -22.18 -11.11 3.24
CA ALA A 92 -22.31 -12.46 2.74
C ALA A 92 -21.01 -13.25 2.94
N PHE A 93 -19.86 -12.59 2.69
CA PHE A 93 -18.56 -13.16 2.98
C PHE A 93 -18.38 -13.51 4.46
N LEU A 94 -18.76 -12.60 5.36
CA LEU A 94 -18.67 -12.86 6.81
C LEU A 94 -19.58 -14.02 7.23
N ALA A 95 -20.76 -14.17 6.65
CA ALA A 95 -21.64 -15.31 6.90
C ALA A 95 -20.99 -16.62 6.44
N GLN A 96 -20.41 -16.65 5.23
CA GLN A 96 -19.68 -17.80 4.71
C GLN A 96 -18.50 -18.19 5.62
N VAL A 97 -17.70 -17.22 6.08
CA VAL A 97 -16.58 -17.48 7.00
C VAL A 97 -17.04 -18.09 8.32
N GLN A 98 -18.20 -17.67 8.84
CA GLN A 98 -18.78 -18.27 10.05
C GLN A 98 -19.22 -19.71 9.79
N ASP A 99 -19.89 -19.98 8.67
CA ASP A 99 -20.35 -21.31 8.30
C ASP A 99 -19.15 -22.27 8.15
N ASP A 100 -18.11 -21.85 7.41
CA ASP A 100 -16.88 -22.63 7.23
C ASP A 100 -16.21 -22.97 8.58
N ARG A 101 -16.20 -22.03 9.53
CA ARG A 101 -15.64 -22.25 10.87
C ARG A 101 -16.43 -23.31 11.63
N VAL A 102 -17.75 -23.24 11.59
CA VAL A 102 -18.64 -24.21 12.25
C VAL A 102 -18.47 -25.59 11.64
N GLU A 103 -18.38 -25.69 10.31
CA GLU A 103 -18.15 -26.95 9.61
C GLU A 103 -16.81 -27.59 9.98
N GLN A 104 -15.73 -26.79 10.02
CA GLN A 104 -14.42 -27.26 10.44
C GLN A 104 -14.41 -27.75 11.88
N GLU A 105 -15.05 -27.02 12.81
CA GLU A 105 -15.15 -27.45 14.21
C GLU A 105 -15.96 -28.74 14.34
N LYS A 106 -17.06 -28.86 13.60
CA LYS A 106 -17.89 -30.07 13.55
C LYS A 106 -17.11 -31.26 12.99
N LEU A 107 -16.33 -31.06 11.94
CA LEU A 107 -15.49 -32.10 11.34
C LEU A 107 -14.41 -32.57 12.33
N LYS A 108 -13.69 -31.64 12.96
CA LYS A 108 -12.69 -31.96 13.99
C LYS A 108 -13.31 -32.75 15.13
N LYS A 109 -14.44 -32.28 15.67
CA LYS A 109 -15.15 -32.97 16.75
C LYS A 109 -15.59 -34.37 16.36
N LYS A 110 -16.00 -34.58 15.10
CA LYS A 110 -16.36 -35.91 14.59
C LYS A 110 -15.13 -36.82 14.49
N GLN A 111 -14.02 -36.32 13.93
CA GLN A 111 -12.76 -37.07 13.83
C GLN A 111 -12.25 -37.48 15.21
N GLU A 112 -12.21 -36.55 16.16
CA GLU A 112 -11.82 -36.82 17.55
C GLU A 112 -12.72 -37.89 18.18
N ALA A 113 -14.03 -37.84 17.95
CA ALA A 113 -14.97 -38.83 18.48
C ALA A 113 -14.74 -40.23 17.89
N ASP A 114 -14.50 -40.31 16.57
CA ASP A 114 -14.25 -41.57 15.87
C ASP A 114 -12.93 -42.20 16.31
N GLU A 115 -11.86 -41.40 16.46
CA GLU A 115 -10.56 -41.84 16.98
C GLU A 115 -10.65 -42.34 18.43
N LEU A 116 -11.35 -41.61 19.30
CA LEU A 116 -11.59 -42.02 20.69
C LEU A 116 -12.39 -43.33 20.77
N ALA A 117 -13.39 -43.52 19.90
CA ALA A 117 -14.16 -44.75 19.83
C ALA A 117 -13.28 -45.93 19.39
N ALA A 118 -12.46 -45.77 18.34
CA ALA A 118 -11.53 -46.79 17.88
C ALA A 118 -10.48 -47.15 18.94
N PHE A 119 -9.97 -46.16 19.67
CA PHE A 119 -9.06 -46.39 20.79
C PHE A 119 -9.72 -47.20 21.91
N ARG A 120 -10.96 -46.85 22.30
CA ARG A 120 -11.70 -47.59 23.34
C ARG A 120 -11.92 -49.06 22.98
N VAL A 121 -12.28 -49.34 21.72
CA VAL A 121 -12.43 -50.72 21.23
C VAL A 121 -11.09 -51.45 21.31
N SER A 122 -10.01 -50.85 20.79
CA SER A 122 -8.68 -51.45 20.79
C SER A 122 -8.15 -51.76 22.19
N VAL A 123 -8.33 -50.84 23.14
CA VAL A 123 -7.96 -51.03 24.55
C VAL A 123 -8.79 -52.13 25.20
N SER A 124 -10.10 -52.19 24.94
CA SER A 124 -10.95 -53.26 25.46
C SER A 124 -10.54 -54.64 24.94
N LEU A 125 -10.16 -54.73 23.65
CA LEU A 125 -9.71 -55.97 23.03
C LEU A 125 -8.36 -56.42 23.58
N LEU A 126 -7.39 -55.49 23.70
CA LEU A 126 -6.09 -55.77 24.31
C LEU A 126 -6.26 -56.26 25.75
N ARG A 127 -7.11 -55.59 26.53
CA ARG A 127 -7.38 -55.98 27.91
C ARG A 127 -8.02 -57.37 27.99
N ALA A 128 -9.03 -57.64 27.17
CA ALA A 128 -9.67 -58.95 27.12
C ALA A 128 -8.70 -60.08 26.70
N SER A 129 -7.74 -59.79 25.81
CA SER A 129 -6.69 -60.76 25.45
C SER A 129 -5.68 -61.01 26.56
N MET A 130 -5.44 -60.01 27.42
CA MET A 130 -4.50 -60.09 28.53
C MET A 130 -5.09 -60.80 29.76
N ASP A 131 -6.42 -60.75 29.93
CA ASP A 131 -7.16 -61.46 30.99
C ASP A 131 -7.45 -62.94 30.63
N ALA A 132 -7.15 -63.38 29.39
CA ALA A 132 -7.46 -64.72 28.87
C ALA A 132 -6.28 -65.71 28.85
N ASP A 133 -5.10 -65.29 29.34
CA ASP A 133 -3.85 -66.06 29.47
C ASP A 133 -3.45 -66.14 30.96
#